data_AF-A0A6N8HX87-F1
#
_entry.id   AF-A0A6N8HX87-F1
#
_cell.length_a   1.000
_cell.length_b   1.000
_cell.length_c   1.000
_cell.angle_alpha   90.00
_cell.angle_beta   90.00
_cell.angle_gamma   90.00
#
_symmetry.space_group_name_H-M   'P 1'
#
loop_
_entity.id
_entity.type
_entity.pdbx_description
1 polymer ?
#
loop_
_entity_poly.entity_id
_entity_poly.type
_entity_poly.pdbx_seq_one_letter_code
_entity_poly.pdbx_strand_id
1 'polypeptide(L)'
;MSSFSTYHRLTEVYQKATELPFDRTSKIVLISDCHRGDGSWVDDFSHNQSLYYCAIKYYYRNGFTYIDLGDSDELWKNRHFSGICTIYADIFELLHQFYSENRYYMIYGNHDIVKRYPAFRKNNLDRYYNTNTDTFEGLFENAEIHEGLILKDTDNQAKLFLVHGHQGDIVSDIFWRVGRFLSRYIWRRLEFFGLKDPTSAAKNYDKKKKVERKIIDWAADRHQIVIAGHTHRPTCPDEDEIPYFNTGSCIHPDCITCIEIVHSEISLMKWGLKTKNDGSVFVDRELIAAPRKIQGQ
;
A
#
# COMPACT_ATOMS: atom_id res chain seq x y z
N MET A 1 -6.56 -23.32 -17.88
CA MET A 1 -6.58 -22.84 -16.47
C MET A 1 -7.94 -22.22 -16.20
N SER A 2 -8.55 -22.40 -15.02
CA SER A 2 -9.88 -21.80 -14.75
C SER A 2 -9.77 -20.27 -14.70
N SER A 3 -10.85 -19.57 -15.09
CA SER A 3 -10.96 -18.10 -15.05
C SER A 3 -10.83 -17.50 -13.65
N PHE A 4 -10.85 -18.35 -12.61
CA PHE A 4 -10.76 -17.96 -11.19
C PHE A 4 -9.40 -18.26 -10.56
N SER A 5 -8.41 -18.68 -11.37
CA SER A 5 -7.05 -18.90 -10.87
C SER A 5 -6.31 -17.58 -10.67
N THR A 6 -5.47 -17.50 -9.63
CA THR A 6 -4.57 -16.36 -9.37
C THR A 6 -3.77 -15.98 -10.62
N TYR A 7 -3.27 -16.98 -11.35
CA TYR A 7 -2.52 -16.77 -12.58
C TYR A 7 -3.33 -16.00 -13.65
N HIS A 8 -4.61 -16.37 -13.84
CA HIS A 8 -5.50 -15.68 -14.76
C HIS A 8 -5.78 -14.24 -14.30
N ARG A 9 -6.05 -14.02 -13.02
CA ARG A 9 -6.32 -12.68 -12.46
C ARG A 9 -5.12 -11.75 -12.57
N LEU A 10 -3.92 -12.20 -12.21
CA LEU A 10 -2.70 -11.40 -12.39
C LEU A 10 -2.45 -11.07 -13.86
N THR A 11 -2.69 -12.02 -14.77
CA THR A 11 -2.58 -11.78 -16.21
C THR A 11 -3.57 -10.73 -16.71
N GLU A 12 -4.83 -10.81 -16.28
CA GLU A 12 -5.88 -9.86 -16.64
C GLU A 12 -5.55 -8.45 -16.17
N VAL A 13 -5.10 -8.31 -14.92
CA VAL A 13 -4.70 -7.02 -14.34
C VAL A 13 -3.49 -6.46 -15.09
N TYR A 14 -2.47 -7.28 -15.34
CA TYR A 14 -1.28 -6.85 -16.11
C TYR A 14 -1.63 -6.33 -17.49
N GLN A 15 -2.54 -7.00 -18.22
CA GLN A 15 -2.96 -6.58 -19.56
C GLN A 15 -3.77 -5.28 -19.59
N LYS A 16 -4.46 -4.96 -18.49
CA LYS A 16 -5.29 -3.75 -18.36
C LYS A 16 -4.57 -2.60 -17.64
N ALA A 17 -3.40 -2.87 -17.05
CA ALA A 17 -2.69 -1.91 -16.23
C ALA A 17 -2.22 -0.71 -17.06
N THR A 18 -2.45 0.48 -16.52
CA THR A 18 -1.95 1.73 -17.11
C THR A 18 -0.43 1.77 -16.96
N GLU A 19 0.27 2.12 -18.04
CA GLU A 19 1.72 2.34 -18.01
C GLU A 19 2.03 3.78 -17.58
N LEU A 20 2.90 3.91 -16.58
CA LEU A 20 3.46 5.18 -16.12
C LEU A 20 4.96 5.19 -16.44
N PRO A 21 5.45 6.18 -17.20
CA PRO A 21 6.88 6.26 -17.52
C PRO A 21 7.68 6.71 -16.29
N PHE A 22 8.90 6.19 -16.16
CA PHE A 22 9.92 6.74 -15.27
C PHE A 22 11.30 6.66 -15.92
N ASP A 23 12.27 7.37 -15.36
CA ASP A 23 13.66 7.39 -15.83
C ASP A 23 14.63 7.43 -14.64
N ARG A 24 15.94 7.45 -14.93
CA ARG A 24 16.99 7.57 -13.90
C ARG A 24 16.89 8.78 -12.97
N THR A 25 16.17 9.84 -13.36
CA THR A 25 15.99 11.06 -12.54
C THR A 25 14.76 10.97 -11.64
N SER A 26 13.86 10.03 -11.94
CA SER A 26 12.64 9.79 -11.19
C SER A 26 12.94 9.28 -9.78
N LYS A 27 12.15 9.75 -8.82
CA LYS A 27 12.15 9.26 -7.43
C LYS A 27 10.75 8.81 -7.10
N ILE A 28 10.56 7.54 -6.79
CA ILE A 28 9.24 6.97 -6.53
C ILE A 28 9.27 6.28 -5.18
N VAL A 29 8.22 6.46 -4.39
CA VAL A 29 7.99 5.70 -3.16
C VAL A 29 6.69 4.91 -3.29
N LEU A 30 6.75 3.64 -2.93
CA LEU A 30 5.62 2.71 -2.90
C LEU A 30 5.33 2.35 -1.45
N ILE A 31 4.13 2.65 -1.00
CA ILE A 31 3.67 2.37 0.37
C ILE A 31 2.28 1.72 0.29
N SER A 32 2.05 0.67 1.08
CA SER A 32 0.79 -0.06 1.15
C SER A 32 0.38 -0.31 2.60
N ASP A 33 -0.78 -0.93 2.78
CA ASP A 33 -1.20 -1.57 4.03
C ASP A 33 -1.06 -0.62 5.22
N CYS A 34 -1.57 0.61 5.03
CA CYS A 34 -1.65 1.57 6.10
C CYS A 34 -2.81 1.23 7.04
N HIS A 35 -3.92 0.74 6.51
CA HIS A 35 -5.13 0.42 7.28
C HIS A 35 -5.60 1.57 8.18
N ARG A 36 -5.53 2.83 7.70
CA ARG A 36 -6.02 4.00 8.44
C ARG A 36 -7.48 3.79 8.85
N GLY A 37 -7.74 3.74 10.14
CA GLY A 37 -9.06 3.44 10.70
C GLY A 37 -9.72 4.65 11.37
N ASP A 38 -10.33 4.40 12.53
CA ASP A 38 -11.10 5.39 13.29
C ASP A 38 -10.34 6.01 14.48
N GLY A 39 -9.01 5.87 14.53
CA GLY A 39 -8.15 6.41 15.58
C GLY A 39 -8.39 5.80 16.96
N SER A 40 -9.27 4.79 17.06
CA SER A 40 -9.50 4.06 18.30
C SER A 40 -8.36 3.10 18.58
N TRP A 41 -8.34 2.48 19.74
CA TRP A 41 -7.28 1.53 20.10
C TRP A 41 -7.28 0.24 19.25
N VAL A 42 -8.35 -0.05 18.51
CA VAL A 42 -8.42 -1.15 17.53
C VAL A 42 -8.10 -0.69 16.10
N ASP A 43 -7.69 0.57 15.94
CA ASP A 43 -7.11 1.08 14.71
C ASP A 43 -5.62 0.72 14.66
N ASP A 44 -5.32 -0.25 13.80
CA ASP A 44 -3.98 -0.81 13.60
C ASP A 44 -2.97 0.25 13.12
N PHE A 45 -3.41 1.33 12.45
CA PHE A 45 -2.53 2.40 11.98
C PHE A 45 -2.17 3.42 13.06
N SER A 46 -3.07 3.63 14.02
CA SER A 46 -3.06 4.80 14.91
C SER A 46 -1.74 4.99 15.67
N HIS A 47 -1.06 3.90 16.04
CA HIS A 47 0.22 3.93 16.74
C HIS A 47 1.39 4.41 15.87
N ASN A 48 1.29 4.28 14.55
CA ASN A 48 2.32 4.67 13.59
C ASN A 48 2.00 5.97 12.85
N GLN A 49 0.91 6.66 13.18
CA GLN A 49 0.48 7.86 12.46
C GLN A 49 1.57 8.94 12.35
N SER A 50 2.29 9.23 13.44
CA SER A 50 3.34 10.26 13.46
C SER A 50 4.58 9.82 12.69
N LEU A 51 4.91 8.53 12.75
CA LEU A 51 6.00 7.93 12.00
C LEU A 51 5.72 7.99 10.49
N TYR A 52 4.51 7.57 10.09
CA TYR A 52 4.03 7.67 8.72
C TYR A 52 4.04 9.11 8.23
N TYR A 53 3.45 10.05 8.99
CA TYR A 53 3.45 11.47 8.64
C TYR A 53 4.86 12.02 8.39
N CYS A 54 5.83 11.65 9.25
CA CYS A 54 7.23 12.05 9.08
C CYS A 54 7.83 11.49 7.77
N ALA A 55 7.57 10.21 7.48
CA ALA A 55 8.04 9.57 6.24
C ALA A 55 7.45 10.24 4.99
N ILE A 56 6.12 10.42 4.92
CA ILE A 56 5.50 11.04 3.74
C ILE A 56 5.93 12.50 3.56
N LYS A 57 6.17 13.23 4.66
CA LYS A 57 6.67 14.61 4.61
C LYS A 57 8.09 14.67 4.07
N TYR A 58 8.93 13.69 4.42
CA TYR A 58 10.25 13.55 3.82
C TYR A 58 10.14 13.30 2.31
N TYR A 59 9.32 12.34 1.88
CA TYR A 59 9.15 12.02 0.46
C TYR A 59 8.63 13.22 -0.34
N TYR A 60 7.67 13.94 0.22
CA TYR A 60 7.11 15.14 -0.40
C TYR A 60 8.20 16.18 -0.65
N ARG A 61 8.96 16.53 0.41
CA ARG A 61 10.02 17.54 0.36
C ARG A 61 11.20 17.17 -0.54
N ASN A 62 11.41 15.89 -0.80
CA ASN A 62 12.50 15.40 -1.64
C ASN A 62 12.09 15.13 -3.09
N GLY A 63 10.87 15.54 -3.48
CA GLY A 63 10.38 15.48 -4.86
C GLY A 63 10.02 14.08 -5.33
N PHE A 64 9.61 13.18 -4.42
CA PHE A 64 9.18 11.84 -4.80
C PHE A 64 7.78 11.86 -5.42
N THR A 65 7.51 10.94 -6.34
CA THR A 65 6.17 10.48 -6.68
C THR A 65 5.75 9.42 -5.66
N TYR A 66 4.60 9.60 -5.05
CA TYR A 66 4.01 8.64 -4.12
C TYR A 66 3.03 7.73 -4.87
N ILE A 67 3.21 6.42 -4.74
CA ILE A 67 2.27 5.41 -5.22
C ILE A 67 1.69 4.66 -4.00
N ASP A 68 0.40 4.86 -3.76
CA ASP A 68 -0.39 4.11 -2.79
C ASP A 68 -0.69 2.72 -3.36
N LEU A 69 -0.07 1.69 -2.81
CA LEU A 69 -0.14 0.31 -3.29
C LEU A 69 -1.25 -0.49 -2.57
N GLY A 70 -2.32 0.19 -2.13
CA GLY A 70 -3.56 -0.42 -1.65
C GLY A 70 -3.60 -0.75 -0.16
N ASP A 71 -4.81 -1.05 0.32
CA ASP A 71 -5.13 -1.24 1.75
C ASP A 71 -4.71 -0.05 2.62
N SER A 72 -4.88 1.14 2.06
CA SER A 72 -4.47 2.37 2.68
C SER A 72 -5.47 2.82 3.75
N ASP A 73 -6.76 2.56 3.52
CA ASP A 73 -7.84 2.93 4.44
C ASP A 73 -8.68 1.70 4.84
N GLU A 74 -8.97 1.56 6.12
CA GLU A 74 -9.62 0.38 6.70
C GLU A 74 -11.16 0.42 6.53
N LEU A 75 -11.62 0.38 5.27
CA LEU A 75 -13.03 0.46 4.89
C LEU A 75 -13.79 -0.86 5.08
N TRP A 76 -13.12 -1.92 5.53
CA TRP A 76 -13.82 -3.12 5.97
C TRP A 76 -14.38 -2.94 7.38
N LYS A 77 -13.55 -2.52 8.34
CA LYS A 77 -13.99 -2.22 9.72
C LYS A 77 -14.80 -0.91 9.81
N ASN A 78 -14.48 0.09 8.98
CA ASN A 78 -15.10 1.43 9.00
C ASN A 78 -16.10 1.65 7.87
N ARG A 79 -17.19 2.39 8.15
CA ARG A 79 -18.26 2.64 7.15
C ARG A 79 -18.04 3.88 6.32
N HIS A 80 -17.50 4.92 6.94
CA HIS A 80 -17.43 6.26 6.38
C HIS A 80 -15.98 6.65 6.22
N PHE A 81 -15.56 6.83 4.97
CA PHE A 81 -14.24 7.33 4.64
C PHE A 81 -14.00 8.73 5.23
N SER A 82 -15.04 9.57 5.26
CA SER A 82 -14.98 10.90 5.86
C SER A 82 -14.52 10.89 7.32
N GLY A 83 -14.90 9.88 8.11
CA GLY A 83 -14.43 9.74 9.49
C GLY A 83 -12.93 9.50 9.55
N ILE A 84 -12.41 8.61 8.70
CA ILE A 84 -10.98 8.33 8.55
C ILE A 84 -10.24 9.61 8.15
N CYS A 85 -10.77 10.36 7.18
CA CYS A 85 -10.20 11.65 6.77
C CYS A 85 -10.15 12.68 7.89
N THR A 86 -11.22 12.81 8.67
CA THR A 86 -11.24 13.77 9.78
C THR A 86 -10.23 13.42 10.86
N ILE A 87 -10.05 12.13 11.16
CA ILE A 87 -9.09 11.68 12.17
C ILE A 87 -7.65 11.88 11.70
N TYR A 88 -7.38 11.63 10.43
CA TYR A 88 -6.03 11.72 9.85
C TYR A 88 -5.88 12.93 8.90
N ALA A 89 -6.50 14.06 9.24
CA ALA A 89 -6.60 15.23 8.36
C ALA A 89 -5.24 15.72 7.86
N ASP A 90 -4.24 15.84 8.74
CA ASP A 90 -2.88 16.27 8.37
C ASP A 90 -2.21 15.35 7.34
N ILE A 91 -2.48 14.05 7.42
CA ILE A 91 -1.98 13.06 6.46
C ILE A 91 -2.68 13.26 5.11
N PHE A 92 -4.01 13.40 5.09
CA PHE A 92 -4.76 13.61 3.87
C PHE A 92 -4.46 14.94 3.20
N GLU A 93 -4.21 16.00 3.96
CA GLU A 93 -3.74 17.29 3.44
C GLU A 93 -2.39 17.11 2.72
N LEU A 94 -1.45 16.38 3.32
CA LEU A 94 -0.16 16.13 2.70
C LEU A 94 -0.26 15.22 1.47
N LEU A 95 -1.13 14.21 1.48
CA LEU A 95 -1.43 13.39 0.29
C LEU A 95 -2.10 14.22 -0.82
N HIS A 96 -2.98 15.16 -0.46
CA HIS A 96 -3.57 16.11 -1.40
C HIS A 96 -2.51 16.98 -2.07
N GLN A 97 -1.45 17.38 -1.36
CA GLN A 97 -0.33 18.11 -1.96
C GLN A 97 0.42 17.28 -3.02
N PHE A 98 0.65 15.98 -2.79
CA PHE A 98 1.18 15.13 -3.85
C PHE A 98 0.21 15.04 -5.04
N TYR A 99 -1.09 14.92 -4.77
CA TYR A 99 -2.11 14.79 -5.81
C TYR A 99 -2.22 16.04 -6.69
N SER A 100 -2.28 17.23 -6.10
CA SER A 100 -2.38 18.50 -6.82
C SER A 100 -1.17 18.79 -7.71
N GLU A 101 -0.02 18.17 -7.40
CA GLU A 101 1.20 18.24 -8.19
C GLU A 101 1.36 17.09 -9.20
N ASN A 102 0.35 16.23 -9.38
CA ASN A 102 0.41 15.03 -10.23
C ASN A 102 1.51 14.03 -9.80
N ARG A 103 1.80 13.97 -8.50
CA ARG A 103 2.80 13.08 -7.87
C ARG A 103 2.15 12.03 -6.96
N TYR A 104 0.85 11.75 -7.11
CA TYR A 104 0.11 10.77 -6.32
C TYR A 104 -0.68 9.82 -7.21
N TYR A 105 -0.40 8.51 -7.11
CA TYR A 105 -1.13 7.46 -7.81
C TYR A 105 -1.67 6.44 -6.82
N MET A 106 -2.85 5.88 -7.10
CA MET A 106 -3.51 4.94 -6.20
C MET A 106 -3.85 3.63 -6.87
N ILE A 107 -3.48 2.54 -6.19
CA ILE A 107 -3.97 1.19 -6.42
C ILE A 107 -4.89 0.83 -5.25
N TYR A 108 -6.02 0.18 -5.53
CA TYR A 108 -6.89 -0.32 -4.45
C TYR A 108 -6.45 -1.73 -3.99
N GLY A 109 -6.56 -1.97 -2.69
CA GLY A 109 -6.41 -3.28 -2.08
C GLY A 109 -7.77 -3.91 -1.77
N ASN A 110 -7.78 -4.99 -0.99
CA ASN A 110 -9.02 -5.65 -0.62
C ASN A 110 -9.81 -4.85 0.44
N HIS A 111 -9.15 -4.24 1.43
CA HIS A 111 -9.80 -3.47 2.50
C HIS A 111 -10.46 -2.18 2.00
N ASP A 112 -9.92 -1.58 0.95
CA ASP A 112 -10.46 -0.38 0.30
C ASP A 112 -10.94 -0.62 -1.13
N ILE A 113 -11.24 -1.87 -1.50
CA ILE A 113 -11.71 -2.29 -2.83
C ILE A 113 -12.91 -1.50 -3.36
N VAL A 114 -13.68 -0.86 -2.49
CA VAL A 114 -14.79 0.03 -2.85
C VAL A 114 -14.32 1.24 -3.67
N LYS A 115 -13.04 1.64 -3.56
CA LYS A 115 -12.40 2.69 -4.37
C LYS A 115 -12.45 2.40 -5.88
N ARG A 116 -12.59 1.12 -6.27
CA ARG A 116 -12.76 0.74 -7.68
C ARG A 116 -14.02 1.32 -8.32
N TYR A 117 -15.05 1.64 -7.53
CA TYR A 117 -16.34 2.12 -8.03
C TYR A 117 -16.34 3.65 -8.21
N PRO A 118 -16.60 4.18 -9.42
CA PRO A 118 -16.61 5.63 -9.67
C PRO A 118 -17.57 6.41 -8.75
N ALA A 119 -18.75 5.84 -8.47
CA ALA A 119 -19.72 6.45 -7.56
C ALA A 119 -19.19 6.58 -6.12
N PHE A 120 -18.38 5.63 -5.65
CA PHE A 120 -17.74 5.74 -4.35
C PHE A 120 -16.72 6.88 -4.35
N ARG A 121 -15.86 6.94 -5.38
CA ARG A 121 -14.83 7.99 -5.51
C ARG A 121 -15.44 9.38 -5.52
N LYS A 122 -16.41 9.64 -6.39
CA LYS A 122 -17.11 10.92 -6.48
C LYS A 122 -17.73 11.36 -5.15
N ASN A 123 -18.31 10.43 -4.40
CA ASN A 123 -19.02 10.75 -3.17
C ASN A 123 -18.11 10.88 -1.93
N ASN A 124 -16.90 10.32 -1.97
CA ASN A 124 -16.05 10.19 -0.77
C ASN A 124 -14.65 10.79 -0.93
N LEU A 125 -14.10 10.82 -2.14
CA LEU A 125 -12.71 11.20 -2.40
C LEU A 125 -12.57 12.59 -3.01
N ASP A 126 -13.62 13.18 -3.57
CA ASP A 126 -13.49 14.50 -4.22
C ASP A 126 -13.18 15.62 -3.21
N ARG A 127 -13.73 15.52 -2.00
CA ARG A 127 -13.58 16.54 -0.95
C ARG A 127 -13.55 15.94 0.43
N TYR A 128 -12.92 16.64 1.35
CA TYR A 128 -12.92 16.33 2.79
C TYR A 128 -13.36 17.55 3.59
N TYR A 129 -13.73 17.34 4.84
CA TYR A 129 -14.07 18.42 5.76
C TYR A 129 -12.84 18.75 6.60
N ASN A 130 -12.32 19.95 6.43
CA ASN A 130 -11.19 20.48 7.19
C ASN A 130 -11.72 21.15 8.47
N THR A 131 -11.39 20.56 9.62
CA THR A 131 -11.85 21.04 10.93
C THR A 131 -11.15 22.33 11.38
N ASN A 132 -9.97 22.62 10.83
CA ASN A 132 -9.22 23.84 11.16
C ASN A 132 -9.81 25.06 10.46
N THR A 133 -10.31 24.89 9.23
CA THR A 133 -10.90 25.98 8.42
C THR A 133 -12.42 26.02 8.48
N ASP A 134 -13.06 24.99 9.05
CA ASP A 134 -14.52 24.78 9.07
C ASP A 134 -15.13 24.79 7.65
N THR A 135 -14.43 24.20 6.68
CA THR A 135 -14.88 24.16 5.29
C THR A 135 -14.65 22.81 4.62
N PHE A 136 -15.39 22.56 3.52
CA PHE A 136 -15.09 21.47 2.62
C PHE A 136 -14.03 21.90 1.61
N GLU A 137 -12.94 21.15 1.55
CA GLU A 137 -11.81 21.38 0.65
C GLU A 137 -11.66 20.21 -0.32
N GLY A 138 -11.12 20.47 -1.50
CA GLY A 138 -10.83 19.41 -2.49
C GLY A 138 -9.81 18.42 -1.94
N LEU A 139 -9.95 17.13 -2.29
CA LEU A 139 -9.03 16.07 -1.85
C LEU A 139 -8.42 15.34 -3.06
N PHE A 140 -9.17 14.44 -3.69
CA PHE A 140 -8.71 13.66 -4.85
C PHE A 140 -9.74 13.76 -5.98
N GLU A 141 -10.08 15.00 -6.36
CA GLU A 141 -11.11 15.28 -7.37
C GLU A 141 -10.85 14.54 -8.68
N ASN A 142 -11.82 13.71 -9.10
CA ASN A 142 -11.75 12.89 -10.32
C ASN A 142 -10.60 11.87 -10.34
N ALA A 143 -10.05 11.49 -9.19
CA ALA A 143 -8.94 10.55 -9.16
C ALA A 143 -9.29 9.20 -9.81
N GLU A 144 -8.40 8.77 -10.70
CA GLU A 144 -8.38 7.40 -11.20
C GLU A 144 -7.68 6.51 -10.17
N ILE A 145 -8.32 5.39 -9.86
CA ILE A 145 -7.77 4.39 -8.92
C ILE A 145 -7.71 3.08 -9.66
N HIS A 146 -6.52 2.52 -9.71
CA HIS A 146 -6.18 1.38 -10.56
C HIS A 146 -6.22 0.08 -9.75
N GLU A 147 -6.42 -1.04 -10.45
CA GLU A 147 -6.25 -2.37 -9.85
C GLU A 147 -4.77 -2.82 -9.85
N GLY A 148 -4.03 -2.31 -10.83
CA GLY A 148 -2.58 -2.45 -10.96
C GLY A 148 -2.06 -1.40 -11.94
N LEU A 149 -0.76 -1.13 -11.86
CA LEU A 149 -0.03 -0.19 -12.70
C LEU A 149 1.23 -0.87 -13.24
N ILE A 150 1.76 -0.35 -14.34
CA ILE A 150 3.09 -0.73 -14.83
C ILE A 150 3.96 0.52 -14.78
N LEU A 151 5.03 0.48 -14.00
CA LEU A 151 6.11 1.47 -14.16
C LEU A 151 7.01 1.00 -15.28
N LYS A 152 7.18 1.83 -16.30
CA LYS A 152 8.00 1.52 -17.47
C LYS A 152 9.23 2.42 -17.50
N ASP A 153 10.40 1.81 -17.36
CA ASP A 153 11.68 2.51 -17.44
C ASP A 153 11.88 2.95 -18.90
N THR A 154 12.01 4.25 -19.11
CA THR A 154 12.20 4.81 -20.45
C THR A 154 13.63 4.61 -20.96
N ASP A 155 14.61 4.40 -20.08
CA ASP A 155 16.02 4.21 -20.43
C ASP A 155 16.29 2.77 -20.92
N ASN A 156 15.75 1.75 -20.26
CA ASN A 156 16.02 0.34 -20.56
C ASN A 156 14.78 -0.51 -20.91
N GLN A 157 13.58 0.10 -20.97
CA GLN A 157 12.30 -0.54 -21.27
C GLN A 157 11.83 -1.62 -20.27
N ALA A 158 12.50 -1.75 -19.12
CA ALA A 158 12.06 -2.63 -18.05
C ALA A 158 10.66 -2.25 -17.56
N LYS A 159 9.87 -3.26 -17.20
CA LYS A 159 8.52 -3.11 -16.67
C LYS A 159 8.46 -3.63 -15.25
N LEU A 160 7.96 -2.80 -14.35
CA LEU A 160 7.67 -3.16 -12.97
C LEU A 160 6.17 -3.20 -12.81
N PHE A 161 5.63 -4.39 -12.60
CA PHE A 161 4.21 -4.60 -12.39
C PHE A 161 3.85 -4.35 -10.93
N LEU A 162 3.03 -3.33 -10.70
CA LEU A 162 2.55 -2.93 -9.39
C LEU A 162 1.14 -3.45 -9.17
N VAL A 163 0.95 -4.24 -8.11
CA VAL A 163 -0.37 -4.72 -7.67
C VAL A 163 -0.43 -4.72 -6.15
N HIS A 164 -1.60 -4.59 -5.55
CA HIS A 164 -1.69 -4.72 -4.10
C HIS A 164 -1.30 -6.15 -3.64
N GLY A 165 -1.75 -7.20 -4.35
CA GLY A 165 -1.41 -8.59 -4.06
C GLY A 165 -2.59 -9.45 -3.60
N HIS A 166 -3.74 -8.84 -3.27
CA HIS A 166 -4.97 -9.57 -2.96
C HIS A 166 -5.46 -10.44 -4.13
N GLN A 167 -5.07 -10.13 -5.37
CA GLN A 167 -5.28 -10.96 -6.56
C GLN A 167 -4.66 -12.36 -6.44
N GLY A 168 -3.68 -12.52 -5.55
CA GLY A 168 -3.09 -13.81 -5.15
C GLY A 168 -3.93 -14.62 -4.15
N ASP A 169 -4.89 -14.00 -3.49
CA ASP A 169 -5.81 -14.59 -2.53
C ASP A 169 -7.26 -14.56 -3.06
N ILE A 170 -7.69 -15.68 -3.64
CA ILE A 170 -9.05 -15.88 -4.16
C ILE A 170 -10.14 -15.44 -3.17
N VAL A 171 -9.93 -15.66 -1.87
CA VAL A 171 -10.92 -15.26 -0.85
C VAL A 171 -11.00 -13.74 -0.73
N SER A 172 -9.86 -13.07 -0.73
CA SER A 172 -9.77 -11.62 -0.62
C SER A 172 -10.11 -10.91 -1.94
N ASP A 173 -9.91 -11.55 -3.09
CA ASP A 173 -10.28 -11.02 -4.41
C ASP A 173 -11.78 -11.20 -4.72
N ILE A 174 -12.32 -12.40 -4.55
CA ILE A 174 -13.70 -12.73 -4.96
C ILE A 174 -14.71 -12.59 -3.81
N PHE A 175 -14.34 -13.03 -2.60
CA PHE A 175 -15.26 -13.11 -1.45
C PHE A 175 -15.10 -11.95 -0.46
N TRP A 176 -14.50 -10.83 -0.89
CA TRP A 176 -14.25 -9.65 -0.07
C TRP A 176 -15.49 -9.11 0.66
N ARG A 177 -16.70 -9.26 0.09
CA ARG A 177 -17.95 -8.81 0.74
C ARG A 177 -18.25 -9.57 2.03
N VAL A 178 -17.92 -10.87 2.07
CA VAL A 178 -18.06 -11.72 3.26
C VAL A 178 -16.99 -11.35 4.27
N GLY A 179 -15.73 -11.21 3.81
CA GLY A 179 -14.62 -10.74 4.64
C GLY A 179 -14.97 -9.42 5.35
N ARG A 180 -15.41 -8.43 4.58
CA ARG A 180 -15.90 -7.14 5.10
C ARG A 180 -16.99 -7.28 6.15
N PHE A 181 -17.99 -8.13 5.91
CA PHE A 181 -19.09 -8.34 6.86
C PHE A 181 -18.55 -8.88 8.19
N LEU A 182 -17.73 -9.93 8.14
CA LEU A 182 -17.15 -10.55 9.34
C LEU A 182 -16.26 -9.54 10.08
N SER A 183 -15.38 -8.84 9.38
CA SER A 183 -14.49 -7.82 9.97
C SER A 183 -15.28 -6.73 10.70
N ARG A 184 -16.36 -6.24 10.08
CA ARG A 184 -17.14 -5.11 10.61
C ARG A 184 -18.01 -5.46 11.81
N TYR A 185 -18.70 -6.60 11.76
CA TYR A 185 -19.75 -6.91 12.72
C TYR A 185 -19.33 -7.91 13.79
N ILE A 186 -18.32 -8.72 13.50
CA ILE A 186 -17.84 -9.76 14.41
C ILE A 186 -16.46 -9.38 14.94
N TRP A 187 -15.44 -9.34 14.08
CA TRP A 187 -14.06 -9.18 14.53
C TRP A 187 -13.82 -7.87 15.24
N ARG A 188 -14.25 -6.73 14.66
CA ARG A 188 -14.12 -5.42 15.31
C ARG A 188 -14.74 -5.41 16.71
N ARG A 189 -15.89 -6.05 16.91
CA ARG A 189 -16.53 -6.11 18.24
C ARG A 189 -15.71 -6.96 19.21
N LEU A 190 -15.19 -8.10 18.77
CA LEU A 190 -14.35 -8.97 19.58
C LEU A 190 -13.03 -8.29 19.95
N GLU A 191 -12.39 -7.60 19.00
CA GLU A 191 -11.21 -6.76 19.22
C GLU A 191 -11.49 -5.74 20.33
N PHE A 192 -12.62 -5.02 20.28
CA PHE A 192 -13.03 -4.08 21.33
C PHE A 192 -13.20 -4.70 22.73
N PHE A 193 -13.38 -6.02 22.85
CA PHE A 193 -13.43 -6.74 24.13
C PHE A 193 -12.10 -7.40 24.50
N GLY A 194 -11.00 -7.07 23.80
CA GLY A 194 -9.65 -7.59 24.07
C GLY A 194 -9.37 -8.97 23.48
N LEU A 195 -10.29 -9.52 22.67
CA LEU A 195 -10.07 -10.77 21.96
C LEU A 195 -9.31 -10.49 20.67
N LYS A 196 -8.03 -10.85 20.66
CA LYS A 196 -7.22 -10.86 19.44
C LYS A 196 -7.72 -11.96 18.51
N ASP A 197 -7.62 -11.75 17.20
CA ASP A 197 -8.02 -12.72 16.18
C ASP A 197 -7.51 -14.14 16.55
N PRO A 198 -8.42 -15.13 16.70
CA PRO A 198 -8.10 -16.48 17.14
C PRO A 198 -7.33 -17.30 16.10
N THR A 199 -7.10 -16.76 14.89
CA THR A 199 -6.21 -17.38 13.93
C THR A 199 -4.76 -17.26 14.40
N SER A 200 -4.16 -18.39 14.82
CA SER A 200 -2.76 -18.44 15.25
C SER A 200 -1.85 -17.78 14.22
N ALA A 201 -0.92 -16.93 14.68
CA ALA A 201 0.04 -16.22 13.83
C ALA A 201 0.73 -17.13 12.79
N ALA A 202 1.06 -18.38 13.16
CA ALA A 202 1.65 -19.38 12.27
C ALA A 202 0.75 -19.75 11.07
N LYS A 203 -0.54 -20.00 11.28
CA LYS A 203 -1.50 -20.31 10.19
C LYS A 203 -1.68 -19.13 9.24
N ASN A 204 -1.72 -17.91 9.78
CA ASN A 204 -1.79 -16.69 8.97
C ASN A 204 -0.53 -16.49 8.14
N TYR A 205 0.63 -16.79 8.73
CA TYR A 205 1.91 -16.74 8.05
C TYR A 205 2.02 -17.75 6.89
N ASP A 206 1.56 -18.99 7.09
CA ASP A 206 1.52 -20.00 6.01
C ASP A 206 0.56 -19.60 4.88
N LYS A 207 -0.58 -18.99 5.21
CA LYS A 207 -1.51 -18.47 4.20
C LYS A 207 -0.85 -17.37 3.37
N LYS A 208 -0.19 -16.41 4.03
CA LYS A 208 0.57 -15.31 3.39
C LYS A 208 1.65 -15.86 2.45
N LYS A 209 2.44 -16.86 2.90
CA LYS A 209 3.42 -17.56 2.05
C LYS A 209 2.82 -18.19 0.80
N LYS A 210 1.63 -18.81 0.91
CA LYS A 210 0.95 -19.41 -0.23
C LYS A 210 0.49 -18.38 -1.25
N VAL A 211 0.07 -17.20 -0.79
CA VAL A 211 -0.30 -16.07 -1.67
C VAL A 211 0.92 -15.58 -2.44
N GLU A 212 2.02 -15.29 -1.73
CA GLU A 212 3.29 -14.85 -2.34
C GLU A 212 3.81 -15.87 -3.35
N ARG A 213 3.80 -17.17 -3.00
CA ARG A 213 4.26 -18.23 -3.89
C ARG A 213 3.58 -18.17 -5.25
N LYS A 214 2.26 -17.98 -5.30
CA LYS A 214 1.53 -17.90 -6.57
C LYS A 214 1.90 -16.66 -7.39
N ILE A 215 2.21 -15.55 -6.73
CA ILE A 215 2.66 -14.31 -7.41
C ILE A 215 4.08 -14.51 -7.93
N ILE A 216 4.97 -15.11 -7.12
CA ILE A 216 6.34 -15.49 -7.52
C ILE A 216 6.31 -16.43 -8.72
N ASP A 217 5.46 -17.47 -8.69
CA ASP A 217 5.32 -18.42 -9.79
C ASP A 217 4.86 -17.73 -11.09
N TRP A 218 3.93 -16.76 -10.99
CA TRP A 218 3.50 -15.94 -12.13
C TRP A 218 4.62 -15.01 -12.63
N ALA A 219 5.35 -14.37 -11.72
CA ALA A 219 6.47 -13.48 -12.04
C ALA A 219 7.60 -14.23 -12.77
N ALA A 220 7.91 -15.45 -12.30
CA ALA A 220 8.88 -16.33 -12.93
C ALA A 220 8.45 -16.75 -14.34
N ASP A 221 7.20 -17.17 -14.51
CA ASP A 221 6.66 -17.61 -15.81
C ASP A 221 6.56 -16.47 -16.84
N ARG A 222 6.29 -15.23 -16.39
CA ARG A 222 6.17 -14.05 -17.27
C ARG A 222 7.44 -13.23 -17.39
N HIS A 223 8.50 -13.62 -16.68
CA HIS A 223 9.74 -12.85 -16.56
C HIS A 223 9.48 -11.37 -16.24
N GLN A 224 8.60 -11.10 -15.28
CA GLN A 224 8.23 -9.75 -14.87
C GLN A 224 8.73 -9.43 -13.47
N ILE A 225 9.16 -8.19 -13.28
CA ILE A 225 9.38 -7.63 -11.94
C ILE A 225 8.00 -7.33 -11.34
N VAL A 226 7.72 -7.81 -10.13
CA VAL A 226 6.44 -7.59 -9.45
C VAL A 226 6.68 -6.96 -8.09
N ILE A 227 6.00 -5.85 -7.80
CA ILE A 227 6.00 -5.21 -6.50
C ILE A 227 4.59 -5.28 -5.90
N ALA A 228 4.48 -5.84 -4.70
CA ALA A 228 3.22 -6.03 -3.99
C ALA A 228 3.23 -5.55 -2.54
N GLY A 229 2.06 -5.57 -1.89
CA GLY A 229 1.87 -5.40 -0.44
C GLY A 229 1.13 -6.62 0.12
N HIS A 230 -0.01 -6.39 0.76
CA HIS A 230 -1.06 -7.35 1.17
C HIS A 230 -0.67 -8.40 2.23
N THR A 231 0.50 -9.03 2.10
CA THR A 231 0.97 -10.04 3.04
C THR A 231 1.72 -9.45 4.22
N HIS A 232 2.05 -8.15 4.16
CA HIS A 232 2.79 -7.41 5.21
C HIS A 232 4.18 -7.97 5.47
N ARG A 233 4.76 -8.68 4.50
CA ARG A 233 6.06 -9.33 4.64
C ARG A 233 7.09 -8.60 3.78
N PRO A 234 7.72 -7.53 4.30
CA PRO A 234 8.66 -6.72 3.53
C PRO A 234 9.76 -7.63 2.95
N THR A 235 9.93 -7.59 1.63
CA THR A 235 10.80 -8.53 0.90
C THR A 235 11.48 -7.77 -0.25
N CYS A 236 12.79 -7.93 -0.34
CA CYS A 236 13.61 -7.47 -1.45
C CYS A 236 14.49 -8.67 -1.88
N PRO A 237 14.24 -9.26 -3.05
CA PRO A 237 14.92 -10.47 -3.50
C PRO A 237 16.35 -10.13 -3.95
N ASP A 238 17.27 -11.07 -3.73
CA ASP A 238 18.64 -10.97 -4.27
C ASP A 238 18.64 -11.05 -5.81
N GLU A 239 19.76 -10.72 -6.46
CA GLU A 239 19.85 -10.64 -7.92
C GLU A 239 19.57 -11.98 -8.64
N ASP A 240 19.90 -13.11 -8.00
CA ASP A 240 19.66 -14.47 -8.50
C ASP A 240 18.25 -15.00 -8.21
N GLU A 241 17.48 -14.30 -7.37
CA GLU A 241 16.11 -14.67 -7.05
C GLU A 241 15.09 -14.04 -8.03
N ILE A 242 13.91 -14.66 -8.11
CA ILE A 242 12.78 -14.12 -8.87
C ILE A 242 12.44 -12.71 -8.35
N PRO A 243 12.29 -11.70 -9.22
CA PRO A 243 12.12 -10.30 -8.82
C PRO A 243 10.71 -9.99 -8.30
N TYR A 244 10.34 -10.63 -7.19
CA TYR A 244 9.15 -10.35 -6.39
C TYR A 244 9.52 -9.54 -5.16
N PHE A 245 9.00 -8.31 -5.08
CA PHE A 245 9.19 -7.40 -3.98
C PHE A 245 7.91 -7.24 -3.19
N ASN A 246 8.06 -6.94 -1.90
CA ASN A 246 6.95 -6.63 -1.02
C ASN A 246 7.26 -5.39 -0.18
N THR A 247 6.37 -4.38 -0.22
CA THR A 247 6.48 -3.12 0.54
C THR A 247 6.38 -3.31 2.05
N GLY A 248 5.82 -4.43 2.51
CA GLY A 248 5.51 -4.69 3.91
C GLY A 248 4.22 -3.98 4.33
N SER A 249 4.26 -3.18 5.40
CA SER A 249 3.08 -2.45 5.88
C SER A 249 3.44 -1.26 6.76
N CYS A 250 2.45 -0.42 7.06
CA CYS A 250 2.61 0.68 8.02
C CYS A 250 2.05 0.36 9.41
N ILE A 251 1.74 -0.90 9.69
CA ILE A 251 1.14 -1.37 10.96
C ILE A 251 2.07 -2.28 11.76
N HIS A 252 3.34 -2.43 11.35
CA HIS A 252 4.31 -3.17 12.17
C HIS A 252 4.58 -2.41 13.48
N PRO A 253 4.79 -3.11 14.61
CA PRO A 253 5.14 -2.44 15.86
C PRO A 253 6.38 -1.55 15.69
N ASP A 254 6.23 -0.26 16.00
CA ASP A 254 7.29 0.77 16.02
C ASP A 254 8.02 1.03 14.69
N CYS A 255 7.51 0.50 13.57
CA CYS A 255 8.08 0.79 12.26
C CYS A 255 7.06 0.74 11.12
N ILE A 256 7.37 1.43 10.03
CA ILE A 256 6.71 1.26 8.75
C ILE A 256 7.77 0.86 7.71
N THR A 257 7.36 0.12 6.69
CA THR A 257 8.24 -0.23 5.58
C THR A 257 7.68 0.27 4.25
N CYS A 258 8.57 0.52 3.31
CA CYS A 258 8.23 1.00 1.98
C CYS A 258 9.29 0.60 0.96
N ILE A 259 8.97 0.75 -0.33
CA ILE A 259 9.95 0.60 -1.40
C ILE A 259 10.25 1.97 -2.00
N GLU A 260 11.53 2.26 -2.18
CA GLU A 260 12.02 3.41 -2.94
C GLU A 260 12.55 2.94 -4.29
N ILE A 261 12.22 3.66 -5.36
CA ILE A 261 12.83 3.52 -6.68
C ILE A 261 13.55 4.81 -6.99
N VAL A 262 14.88 4.76 -7.03
CA VAL A 262 15.76 5.92 -7.27
C VAL A 262 16.96 5.44 -8.09
N HIS A 263 17.35 6.20 -9.12
CA HIS A 263 18.48 5.85 -10.00
C HIS A 263 18.40 4.43 -10.59
N SER A 264 17.20 4.01 -10.99
CA SER A 264 16.92 2.66 -11.49
C SER A 264 17.31 1.53 -10.52
N GLU A 265 17.26 1.79 -9.21
CA GLU A 265 17.44 0.81 -8.15
C GLU A 265 16.20 0.74 -7.26
N ILE A 266 15.79 -0.48 -6.90
CA ILE A 266 14.69 -0.77 -5.98
C ILE A 266 15.29 -1.04 -4.61
N SER A 267 14.90 -0.23 -3.61
CA SER A 267 15.38 -0.33 -2.22
C SER A 267 14.23 -0.56 -1.27
N LEU A 268 14.36 -1.55 -0.38
CA LEU A 268 13.43 -1.77 0.72
C LEU A 268 13.87 -0.99 1.95
N MET A 269 13.03 -0.06 2.36
CA MET A 269 13.31 0.90 3.41
C MET A 269 12.43 0.65 4.63
N LYS A 270 12.98 0.92 5.81
CA LYS A 270 12.26 0.91 7.07
C LYS A 270 12.39 2.26 7.73
N TRP A 271 11.27 2.84 8.10
CA TRP A 271 11.22 4.01 8.97
C TRP A 271 10.91 3.54 10.39
N GLY A 272 11.60 4.12 11.37
CA GLY A 272 11.37 3.80 12.78
C GLY A 272 11.88 4.88 13.72
N LEU A 273 11.61 4.67 15.01
CA LEU A 273 12.11 5.54 16.06
C LEU A 273 13.56 5.17 16.42
N LYS A 274 14.39 6.20 16.58
CA LYS A 274 15.77 6.13 17.06
C LYS A 274 15.94 7.06 18.26
N THR A 275 16.97 6.83 19.05
CA THR A 275 17.28 7.61 20.25
C THR A 275 18.68 8.22 20.13
N LYS A 276 18.81 9.46 20.61
CA LYS A 276 20.10 10.11 20.81
C LYS A 276 20.62 9.82 22.22
N ASN A 277 21.91 10.06 22.44
CA ASN A 277 22.55 9.91 23.75
C ASN A 277 21.93 10.83 24.83
N ASP A 278 21.29 11.93 24.44
CA ASP A 278 20.59 12.86 25.34
C ASP A 278 19.16 12.42 25.72
N GLY A 279 18.71 11.27 25.22
CA GLY A 279 17.35 10.73 25.47
C GLY A 279 16.28 11.23 24.49
N SER A 280 16.62 12.11 23.54
CA SER A 280 15.68 12.57 22.51
C SER A 280 15.33 11.44 21.53
N VAL A 281 14.03 11.28 21.24
CA VAL A 281 13.53 10.37 20.22
C VAL A 281 13.40 11.11 18.89
N PHE A 282 13.84 10.49 17.80
CA PHE A 282 13.66 11.02 16.45
C PHE A 282 13.28 9.91 15.47
N VAL A 283 12.68 10.31 14.35
CA VAL A 283 12.36 9.38 13.25
C VAL A 283 13.53 9.32 12.30
N ASP A 284 13.90 8.11 11.89
CA ASP A 284 14.94 7.88 10.88
C ASP A 284 14.53 6.77 9.90
N ARG A 285 15.20 6.71 8.76
CA ARG A 285 15.02 5.68 7.74
C ARG A 285 16.30 4.87 7.54
N GLU A 286 16.16 3.56 7.46
CA GLU A 286 17.27 2.64 7.23
C GLU A 286 16.95 1.69 6.06
N LEU A 287 18.00 1.35 5.30
CA LEU A 287 17.93 0.30 4.29
C LEU A 287 17.95 -1.06 5.00
N ILE A 288 16.99 -1.93 4.69
CA ILE A 288 16.85 -3.23 5.38
C ILE A 288 17.11 -4.45 4.48
N ALA A 289 17.45 -4.24 3.21
CA ALA A 289 17.90 -5.27 2.29
C ALA A 289 18.84 -4.66 1.24
N ALA A 290 19.63 -5.48 0.55
CA ALA A 290 20.46 -5.00 -0.55
C ALA A 290 19.58 -4.41 -1.66
N PRO A 291 19.91 -3.21 -2.21
CA PRO A 291 19.16 -2.65 -3.34
C PRO A 291 19.35 -3.53 -4.57
N ARG A 292 18.29 -3.65 -5.37
CA ARG A 292 18.31 -4.42 -6.61
C ARG A 292 18.22 -3.51 -7.82
N LYS A 293 19.09 -3.72 -8.81
CA LYS A 293 19.09 -2.90 -10.03
C LYS A 293 17.93 -3.31 -10.94
N ILE A 294 17.31 -2.30 -11.55
CA ILE A 294 16.34 -2.50 -12.62
C ILE A 294 17.15 -2.69 -13.91
N GLN A 295 17.19 -3.92 -14.40
CA GLN A 295 17.82 -4.26 -15.66
C GLN A 295 16.74 -4.47 -16.72
N GLY A 296 16.93 -3.87 -17.91
CA GLY A 296 16.12 -4.19 -19.08
C GLY A 296 16.39 -5.62 -19.56
N GLN A 297 15.40 -6.22 -20.22
CA GLN A 297 15.59 -7.46 -20.98
C GLN A 297 16.26 -7.20 -22.32
#